data_AF-A0A931ZDF6-F1
#
_entry.id   AF-A0A931ZDF6-F1
#
_cell.length_a   1.000
_cell.length_b   1.000
_cell.length_c   1.000
_cell.angle_alpha   90.00
_cell.angle_beta   90.00
_cell.angle_gamma   90.00
#
_symmetry.space_group_name_H-M   'P 1'
#
loop_
_entity.id
_entity.type
_entity.pdbx_description
1 polymer ?
#
loop_
_entity_poly.entity_id
_entity_poly.type
_entity_poly.pdbx_seq_one_letter_code
_entity_poly.pdbx_strand_id
1 'polypeptide(L)'
;MNAAPLPDAQLVRQRLMVWWIIWGSLLAGVCVIYFQLGRGPMRPAAANPFHNLVGLVPLFVSIVIRWLVLPRYTDGQKAFVVFIVGCALAEACSLLGIFLGGPYRDDLFLLGALGIAQFVPLYARSLYEPKPEGFIPNN
;
A
#
# COMPACT_ATOMS: atom_id res chain seq x y z
N MET A 1 -26.30 28.13 2.80
CA MET A 1 -25.31 28.13 3.91
C MET A 1 -23.96 27.82 3.31
N ASN A 2 -23.13 28.83 3.08
CA ASN A 2 -21.77 28.64 2.56
C ASN A 2 -20.88 28.30 3.76
N ALA A 3 -20.35 27.07 3.80
CA ALA A 3 -19.38 26.68 4.80
C ALA A 3 -18.16 27.60 4.68
N ALA A 4 -17.76 28.24 5.78
CA ALA A 4 -16.52 28.98 5.83
C ALA A 4 -15.34 28.06 5.45
N PRO A 5 -14.35 28.54 4.66
CA PRO A 5 -13.20 27.73 4.31
C PRO A 5 -12.49 27.24 5.58
N LEU A 6 -12.25 25.93 5.66
CA LEU A 6 -11.58 25.32 6.79
C LEU A 6 -10.14 25.84 6.87
N PRO A 7 -9.60 26.10 8.09
CA PRO A 7 -8.19 26.45 8.27
C PRO A 7 -7.27 25.43 7.59
N ASP A 8 -6.19 25.88 6.95
CA ASP A 8 -5.29 25.02 6.16
C ASP A 8 -4.76 23.81 6.94
N ALA A 9 -4.52 23.98 8.24
CA ALA A 9 -4.10 22.90 9.14
C ALA A 9 -5.15 21.77 9.25
N GLN A 10 -6.44 22.11 9.21
CA GLN A 10 -7.52 21.12 9.22
C GLN A 10 -7.58 20.35 7.90
N LEU A 11 -7.38 21.02 6.76
CA LEU A 11 -7.33 20.36 5.44
C LEU A 11 -6.17 19.37 5.33
N VAL A 12 -4.98 19.74 5.83
CA VAL A 12 -3.82 18.84 5.89
C VAL A 12 -4.11 17.63 6.78
N ARG A 13 -4.69 17.84 7.97
CA ARG A 13 -5.06 16.75 8.88
C ARG A 13 -6.09 15.81 8.26
N GLN A 14 -7.11 16.33 7.58
CA GLN A 14 -8.11 15.54 6.87
C GLN A 14 -7.46 14.67 5.78
N ARG A 15 -6.57 15.26 4.97
CA ARG A 15 -5.83 14.51 3.95
C ARG A 15 -5.00 13.39 4.57
N LEU A 16 -4.27 13.65 5.65
CA LEU A 16 -3.49 12.61 6.34
C LEU A 16 -4.38 11.50 6.90
N MET A 17 -5.56 11.83 7.46
CA MET A 17 -6.51 10.83 7.92
C MET A 17 -7.01 9.94 6.77
N VAL A 18 -7.27 10.49 5.58
CA VAL A 18 -7.67 9.71 4.40
C VAL A 18 -6.61 8.67 4.03
N TRP A 19 -5.33 9.05 4.06
CA TRP A 19 -4.23 8.11 3.78
C TRP A 19 -4.19 6.96 4.79
N TRP A 20 -4.36 7.26 6.08
CA TRP A 20 -4.39 6.25 7.13
C TRP A 20 -5.60 5.33 7.04
N ILE A 21 -6.78 5.88 6.75
CA ILE A 21 -8.02 5.11 6.60
C ILE A 21 -7.88 4.13 5.43
N ILE A 22 -7.40 4.58 4.28
CA ILE A 22 -7.26 3.73 3.09
C ILE A 22 -6.19 2.65 3.30
N TRP A 23 -5.04 3.03 3.87
CA TRP A 23 -4.00 2.05 4.20
C TRP A 23 -4.53 0.97 5.15
N GLY A 24 -5.18 1.41 6.24
CA GLY A 24 -5.75 0.50 7.23
C GLY A 24 -6.86 -0.37 6.66
N SER A 25 -7.72 0.17 5.79
CA SER A 25 -8.82 -0.59 5.18
C SER A 25 -8.30 -1.64 4.20
N LEU A 26 -7.26 -1.34 3.41
CA LEU A 26 -6.67 -2.32 2.48
C LEU A 26 -5.99 -3.47 3.24
N LEU A 27 -5.21 -3.14 4.27
CA LEU A 27 -4.58 -4.16 5.10
C LEU A 27 -5.62 -5.03 5.84
N ALA A 28 -6.64 -4.41 6.42
CA ALA A 28 -7.72 -5.11 7.08
C ALA A 28 -8.51 -6.00 6.10
N GLY A 29 -8.77 -5.52 4.88
CA GLY A 29 -9.46 -6.27 3.83
C GLY A 29 -8.74 -7.56 3.47
N VAL A 30 -7.43 -7.48 3.20
CA VAL A 30 -6.59 -8.66 2.94
C VAL A 30 -6.62 -9.64 4.12
N CYS A 31 -6.50 -9.15 5.36
CA CYS A 31 -6.59 -10.00 6.55
C CYS A 31 -7.94 -10.73 6.65
N VAL A 32 -9.05 -10.00 6.50
CA VAL A 32 -10.40 -10.59 6.55
C VAL A 32 -10.57 -11.65 5.46
N ILE A 33 -10.15 -11.36 4.24
CA ILE A 33 -10.23 -12.29 3.11
C ILE A 33 -9.41 -13.55 3.41
N TYR A 34 -8.19 -13.42 3.90
CA TYR A 34 -7.36 -14.57 4.27
C TYR A 34 -7.95 -15.40 5.40
N PHE A 35 -8.46 -14.77 6.46
CA PHE A 35 -9.06 -15.50 7.58
C PHE A 35 -10.35 -16.24 7.19
N GLN A 36 -11.14 -15.68 6.26
CA GLN A 36 -12.39 -16.28 5.79
C GLN A 36 -12.17 -17.36 4.71
N LEU A 37 -11.27 -17.11 3.74
CA LEU A 37 -11.10 -17.94 2.54
C LEU A 37 -9.79 -18.76 2.55
N GLY A 38 -8.73 -18.26 3.18
CA GLY A 38 -7.40 -18.89 3.18
C GLY A 38 -7.24 -20.06 4.16
N ARG A 39 -8.10 -20.16 5.19
CA ARG A 39 -8.04 -21.23 6.22
C ARG A 39 -8.61 -22.59 5.78
N GLY A 40 -9.09 -22.74 4.54
CA GLY A 40 -9.61 -24.00 4.02
C GLY A 40 -8.55 -25.12 3.91
N PRO A 41 -8.95 -26.38 3.70
CA PRO A 41 -8.00 -27.49 3.50
C PRO A 41 -7.07 -27.19 2.32
N MET A 42 -5.77 -27.45 2.50
CA MET A 42 -4.76 -27.21 1.45
C MET A 42 -5.13 -28.00 0.21
N ARG A 43 -5.44 -27.30 -0.89
CA ARG A 43 -5.60 -27.94 -2.19
C ARG A 43 -4.24 -28.44 -2.66
N PRO A 44 -4.15 -29.64 -3.26
CA PRO A 44 -2.89 -30.16 -3.76
C PRO A 44 -2.28 -29.16 -4.74
N ALA A 45 -1.00 -28.86 -4.55
CA ALA A 45 -0.28 -27.93 -5.40
C ALA A 45 -0.31 -28.42 -6.85
N ALA A 46 -0.48 -27.51 -7.80
CA ALA A 46 -0.16 -27.81 -9.19
C ALA A 46 1.31 -28.27 -9.27
N ALA A 47 1.58 -29.33 -10.01
CA ALA A 47 2.90 -29.95 -10.13
C ALA A 47 4.02 -29.02 -10.68
N ASN A 48 3.65 -27.80 -11.12
CA ASN A 48 4.56 -26.84 -11.73
C ASN A 48 4.99 -25.75 -10.73
N PRO A 49 6.28 -25.70 -10.34
CA PRO A 49 6.82 -24.67 -9.44
C PRO A 49 6.62 -23.23 -9.92
N PHE A 50 6.48 -23.04 -11.25
CA PHE A 50 6.29 -21.74 -11.89
C PHE A 50 4.93 -21.09 -11.66
N HIS A 51 3.91 -21.83 -11.18
CA HIS A 51 2.60 -21.24 -10.88
C HIS A 51 2.70 -20.17 -9.76
N ASN A 52 3.56 -20.39 -8.77
CA ASN A 52 3.72 -19.48 -7.63
C ASN A 52 4.49 -18.20 -7.98
N LEU A 53 5.30 -18.23 -9.05
CA LEU A 53 5.98 -17.04 -9.57
C LEU A 53 4.98 -15.96 -10.05
N VAL A 54 3.77 -16.36 -10.46
CA VAL A 54 2.73 -15.42 -10.88
C VAL A 54 2.30 -14.49 -9.75
N GLY A 55 2.31 -14.95 -8.49
CA GLY A 55 2.04 -14.12 -7.32
C GLY A 55 3.21 -13.17 -6.97
N LEU A 56 4.44 -13.58 -7.24
CA LEU A 56 5.65 -12.79 -6.97
C LEU A 56 5.82 -11.60 -7.92
N VAL A 57 5.35 -11.69 -9.17
CA VAL A 57 5.43 -10.60 -10.15
C VAL A 57 4.76 -9.31 -9.64
N PRO A 58 3.47 -9.29 -9.23
CA PRO A 58 2.84 -8.07 -8.73
C PRO A 58 3.48 -7.57 -7.43
N LEU A 59 4.00 -8.45 -6.56
CA LEU A 59 4.76 -8.06 -5.38
C LEU A 59 6.04 -7.29 -5.76
N PHE A 60 6.80 -7.82 -6.72
CA PHE A 60 8.03 -7.19 -7.20
C PHE A 60 7.74 -5.80 -7.79
N VAL A 61 6.69 -5.69 -8.61
CA VAL A 61 6.27 -4.39 -9.17
C VAL A 61 5.87 -3.42 -8.05
N SER A 62 5.15 -3.89 -7.02
CA SER A 62 4.79 -3.08 -5.85
C SER A 62 6.02 -2.52 -5.12
N ILE A 63 7.04 -3.35 -4.88
CA ILE A 63 8.31 -2.93 -4.27
C ILE A 63 9.03 -1.90 -5.14
N VAL A 64 9.10 -2.11 -6.46
CA VAL A 64 9.72 -1.14 -7.39
C VAL A 64 8.97 0.19 -7.35
N ILE A 65 7.64 0.19 -7.28
CA ILE A 65 6.85 1.41 -7.15
C ILE A 65 7.20 2.16 -5.85
N ARG A 66 7.29 1.45 -4.72
CA ARG A 66 7.64 2.03 -3.42
C ARG A 66 8.98 2.74 -3.45
N TRP A 67 10.01 2.08 -3.97
CA TRP A 67 11.39 2.56 -3.87
C TRP A 67 11.81 3.48 -5.02
N LEU A 68 11.27 3.28 -6.22
CA LEU A 68 11.74 3.96 -7.43
C LEU A 68 10.77 5.06 -7.88
N VAL A 69 9.46 4.84 -7.70
CA VAL A 69 8.43 5.70 -8.28
C VAL A 69 7.95 6.73 -7.25
N LEU A 70 7.64 6.28 -6.04
CA LEU A 70 7.10 7.13 -4.98
C LEU A 70 8.04 8.27 -4.52
N PRO A 71 9.36 8.08 -4.29
CA PRO A 71 10.22 9.18 -3.85
C PRO A 71 10.48 10.23 -4.94
N ARG A 72 10.09 9.96 -6.19
CA ARG A 72 10.22 10.93 -7.30
C ARG A 72 9.06 11.92 -7.37
N TYR A 73 7.96 11.69 -6.66
CA TYR A 73 6.82 12.60 -6.68
C TYR A 73 6.92 13.65 -5.56
N THR A 74 6.88 14.91 -5.97
CA THR A 74 6.77 16.08 -5.09
C THR A 74 5.31 16.56 -4.91
N ASP A 75 4.40 16.06 -5.75
CA ASP A 75 2.97 16.38 -5.71
C ASP A 75 2.21 15.34 -4.87
N GLY A 76 1.56 15.80 -3.81
CA GLY A 76 0.81 14.96 -2.88
C GLY A 76 -0.35 14.18 -3.53
N GLN A 77 -1.01 14.72 -4.56
CA GLN A 77 -2.10 13.99 -5.24
C GLN A 77 -1.56 12.83 -6.10
N LYS A 78 -0.46 13.07 -6.83
CA LYS A 78 0.17 12.02 -7.65
C LYS A 78 0.79 10.93 -6.77
N ALA A 79 1.44 11.31 -5.67
CA ALA A 79 1.99 10.38 -4.69
C ALA A 79 0.89 9.50 -4.06
N PHE A 80 -0.29 10.06 -3.82
CA PHE A 80 -1.44 9.31 -3.31
C PHE A 80 -1.96 8.26 -4.29
N VAL A 81 -2.10 8.60 -5.57
CA VAL A 81 -2.52 7.63 -6.60
C VAL A 81 -1.52 6.48 -6.70
N VAL A 82 -0.23 6.79 -6.74
CA VAL A 82 0.84 5.79 -6.80
C VAL A 82 0.86 4.91 -5.55
N PHE A 83 0.59 5.48 -4.37
CA PHE A 83 0.41 4.73 -3.14
C PHE A 83 -0.73 3.71 -3.25
N ILE A 84 -1.90 4.12 -3.77
CA ILE A 84 -3.04 3.21 -3.97
C ILE A 84 -2.68 2.10 -4.95
N VAL A 85 -2.05 2.43 -6.08
CA VAL A 85 -1.64 1.43 -7.08
C VAL A 85 -0.64 0.44 -6.49
N GLY A 86 0.35 0.91 -5.72
CA GLY A 86 1.31 0.05 -5.04
C GLY A 86 0.66 -0.91 -4.04
N CYS A 87 -0.29 -0.42 -3.24
CA CYS A 87 -1.06 -1.25 -2.32
C CYS A 87 -1.95 -2.26 -3.05
N ALA A 88 -2.62 -1.86 -4.13
CA ALA A 88 -3.47 -2.75 -4.94
C ALA A 88 -2.67 -3.89 -5.59
N LEU A 89 -1.43 -3.63 -6.02
CA LEU A 89 -0.52 -4.66 -6.52
C LEU A 89 -0.09 -5.65 -5.43
N ALA A 90 0.19 -5.17 -4.21
CA ALA A 90 0.51 -6.03 -3.07
C ALA A 90 -0.71 -6.85 -2.60
N GLU A 91 -1.89 -6.26 -2.65
CA GLU A 91 -3.17 -6.95 -2.40
C GLU A 91 -3.43 -8.03 -3.46
N ALA A 92 -3.22 -7.72 -4.75
CA ALA A 92 -3.37 -8.69 -5.82
C ALA A 92 -2.45 -9.91 -5.65
N CYS A 93 -1.22 -9.73 -5.18
CA CYS A 93 -0.33 -10.83 -4.79
C CYS A 93 -0.96 -11.71 -3.70
N SER A 94 -1.51 -11.09 -2.64
CA SER A 94 -2.14 -11.81 -1.52
C SER A 94 -3.35 -12.62 -2.00
N LEU A 95 -4.21 -12.00 -2.82
CA LEU A 95 -5.41 -12.63 -3.36
C LEU A 95 -5.06 -13.78 -4.31
N LEU A 96 -4.09 -13.57 -5.20
CA LEU A 96 -3.61 -14.63 -6.10
C LEU A 96 -3.06 -15.81 -5.31
N GLY A 97 -2.32 -15.58 -4.21
CA GLY A 97 -1.85 -16.65 -3.33
C GLY A 97 -2.99 -17.46 -2.68
N ILE A 98 -4.08 -16.80 -2.29
CA ILE A 98 -5.27 -17.47 -1.73
C ILE A 98 -5.99 -18.30 -2.81
N PHE A 99 -6.13 -17.78 -4.04
CA PHE A 99 -6.87 -18.45 -5.10
C PHE A 99 -6.08 -19.55 -5.82
N LEU A 100 -4.77 -19.40 -6.02
CA LEU A 100 -3.92 -20.44 -6.61
C LEU A 100 -3.83 -21.67 -5.70
N GLY A 101 -3.89 -21.48 -4.38
CA GLY A 101 -3.72 -22.55 -3.41
C GLY A 101 -2.32 -23.18 -3.44
N GLY A 102 -2.12 -24.22 -2.64
CA GLY A 102 -0.83 -24.90 -2.50
C GLY A 102 -0.10 -24.55 -1.19
N PRO A 103 1.11 -25.11 -0.99
CA PRO A 103 1.84 -25.05 0.28
C PRO A 103 2.34 -23.64 0.63
N TYR A 104 2.49 -22.75 -0.36
CA TYR A 104 3.03 -21.40 -0.18
C TYR A 104 1.96 -20.31 -0.08
N ARG A 105 0.68 -20.68 0.10
CA ARG A 105 -0.42 -19.71 0.22
C ARG A 105 -0.21 -18.72 1.38
N ASP A 106 0.32 -19.23 2.50
CA ASP A 106 0.52 -18.46 3.74
C ASP A 106 1.68 -17.48 3.54
N ASP A 107 2.73 -17.90 2.83
CA ASP A 107 3.87 -17.06 2.45
C ASP A 107 3.47 -15.94 1.50
N LEU A 108 2.68 -16.22 0.47
CA LEU A 108 2.20 -15.21 -0.48
C LEU A 108 1.26 -14.19 0.19
N PHE A 109 0.44 -14.63 1.13
CA PHE A 109 -0.36 -13.75 1.98
C PHE A 109 0.53 -12.87 2.86
N LEU A 110 1.49 -13.45 3.57
CA LEU A 110 2.42 -12.71 4.43
C LEU A 110 3.22 -11.69 3.61
N LEU A 111 3.73 -12.09 2.45
CA LEU A 111 4.47 -11.21 1.55
C LEU A 111 3.62 -10.05 1.06
N GLY A 112 2.38 -10.30 0.65
CA GLY A 112 1.49 -9.21 0.21
C GLY A 112 1.03 -8.32 1.37
N ALA A 113 0.78 -8.86 2.56
CA ALA A 113 0.51 -8.07 3.76
C ALA A 113 1.70 -7.19 4.16
N LEU A 114 2.92 -7.75 4.13
CA LEU A 114 4.16 -6.98 4.30
C LEU A 114 4.34 -5.94 3.18
N GLY A 115 3.93 -6.30 1.97
CA GLY A 115 3.91 -5.44 0.78
C GLY A 115 2.95 -4.26 0.90
N ILE A 116 1.85 -4.38 1.64
CA ILE A 116 0.97 -3.25 2.01
C ILE A 116 1.56 -2.50 3.20
N ALA A 117 2.11 -3.23 4.19
CA ALA A 117 2.68 -2.65 5.38
C ALA A 117 3.87 -1.73 5.05
N GLN A 118 4.72 -2.08 4.09
CA GLN A 118 5.81 -1.19 3.68
C GLN A 118 5.33 0.19 3.22
N PHE A 119 4.09 0.33 2.71
CA PHE A 119 3.51 1.59 2.26
C PHE A 119 2.96 2.49 3.38
N VAL A 120 3.25 2.23 4.67
CA VAL A 120 2.76 3.09 5.78
C VAL A 120 2.93 4.59 5.42
N PRO A 121 1.86 5.40 5.56
CA PRO A 121 1.82 6.79 5.07
C PRO A 121 2.64 7.78 5.92
N LEU A 122 3.78 7.36 6.51
CA LEU A 122 4.63 8.23 7.33
C LEU A 122 5.18 9.44 6.54
N TYR A 123 5.45 9.25 5.25
CA TYR A 123 5.95 10.26 4.33
C TYR A 123 4.86 11.24 3.85
N ALA A 124 3.58 10.95 4.07
CA ALA A 124 2.50 11.84 3.65
C ALA A 124 2.58 13.18 4.39
N ARG A 125 3.09 13.20 5.62
CA ARG A 125 3.25 14.41 6.42
C ARG A 125 4.23 15.41 5.80
N SER A 126 5.36 14.93 5.28
CA SER A 126 6.36 15.79 4.62
C SER A 126 5.93 16.34 3.27
N LEU A 127 4.87 15.80 2.66
CA LEU A 127 4.33 16.29 1.38
C LEU A 127 3.35 17.46 1.55
N TYR A 128 2.82 17.66 2.76
CA TYR A 128 1.81 18.69 3.05
C TYR A 128 2.26 19.71 4.09
N GLU A 129 3.33 19.46 4.86
CA GLU A 129 3.96 20.48 5.69
C GLU A 129 4.78 21.43 4.80
N PRO A 130 4.56 22.75 4.87
CA PRO A 130 5.44 23.70 4.20
C PRO A 130 6.85 23.56 4.78
N LYS A 131 7.85 23.43 3.89
CA LYS A 131 9.26 23.46 4.27
C LYS A 131 9.48 24.76 5.06
N PRO A 132 10.06 24.75 6.28
CA PRO A 132 10.25 25.96 7.03
C PRO A 132 11.09 26.94 6.20
N GLU A 133 10.47 28.04 5.75
CA GLU A 133 11.15 29.17 5.11
C GLU A 133 12.03 29.83 6.17
N GLY A 134 13.24 29.31 6.36
CA GLY A 134 14.08 29.74 7.48
C GLY A 134 15.54 29.31 7.41
N PHE A 135 16.05 28.93 6.24
CA PHE A 135 17.50 28.81 6.05
C PHE A 135 17.94 29.77 4.95
N ILE A 136 18.16 31.02 5.34
CA ILE A 136 19.03 31.95 4.62
C ILE A 136 20.46 31.60 5.09
N PRO A 137 21.30 30.90 4.30
CA PRO A 137 22.72 30.97 4.52
C PRO A 137 23.15 32.39 4.16
N ASN A 138 23.42 33.19 5.18
CA ASN A 138 24.08 34.48 5.02
C ASN A 138 25.49 34.21 4.50
N ASN A 139 25.78 34.61 3.25
CA ASN A 139 27.13 34.67 2.70
C ASN A 139 27.44 36.07 2.19
#